data_AF-A0A5C5GEJ3-F1
#
_entry.id   AF-A0A5C5GEJ3-F1
#
_cell.length_a   1.000
_cell.length_b   1.000
_cell.length_c   1.000
_cell.angle_alpha   90.00
_cell.angle_beta   90.00
_cell.angle_gamma   90.00
#
_symmetry.space_group_name_H-M   'P 1'
#
loop_
_entity.id
_entity.type
_entity.pdbx_description
1 polymer ?
#
loop_
_entity_poly.entity_id
_entity_poly.type
_entity_poly.pdbx_seq_one_letter_code
_entity_poly.pdbx_strand_id
1 'polypeptide(L)'
;MFKFLFGRKSDVPQVVRETQRETIERALGEINEITALMDPKPKFVVDGQTGHLELDLPDQLPDEALALPSPADEPETDEAKPANPVPA
;
A
#
# COMPACT_ATOMS: atom_id res chain seq x y z
N MET A 1 -2.43 -44.58 -30.62
CA MET A 1 -2.54 -44.23 -29.17
C MET A 1 -1.59 -43.08 -28.80
N PHE A 2 -1.61 -41.92 -29.49
CA PHE A 2 -0.79 -40.75 -29.10
C PHE A 2 -1.54 -39.41 -29.18
N LYS A 3 -2.84 -39.44 -29.49
CA LYS A 3 -3.69 -38.24 -29.65
C LYS A 3 -3.90 -37.45 -28.35
N PHE A 4 -3.60 -38.05 -27.20
CA PHE A 4 -3.70 -37.46 -25.87
C PHE A 4 -2.44 -36.71 -25.42
N LEU A 5 -1.28 -36.92 -26.06
CA LEU A 5 -0.07 -36.14 -25.75
C LEU A 5 -0.14 -34.70 -26.30
N PHE A 6 -1.00 -34.44 -27.30
CA PHE A 6 -1.24 -33.12 -27.87
C PHE A 6 -2.53 -32.49 -27.31
N GLY A 7 -2.86 -32.79 -26.05
CA GLY A 7 -3.96 -32.16 -25.32
C GLY A 7 -3.84 -30.64 -25.37
N ARG A 8 -4.86 -29.99 -25.93
CA ARG A 8 -5.25 -28.58 -25.82
C ARG A 8 -4.14 -27.65 -25.28
N LYS A 9 -3.14 -27.35 -26.12
CA LYS A 9 -2.18 -26.24 -25.86
C LYS A 9 -2.78 -24.86 -26.18
N SER A 10 -4.10 -24.75 -26.32
CA SER A 10 -4.79 -23.57 -26.83
C SER A 10 -5.56 -22.78 -25.77
N ASP A 11 -5.58 -23.22 -24.51
CA ASP A 11 -6.23 -22.52 -23.38
C ASP A 11 -5.21 -21.93 -22.38
N VAL A 12 -3.95 -21.75 -22.80
CA VAL A 12 -3.06 -20.90 -22.02
C VAL A 12 -3.47 -19.46 -22.31
N PRO A 13 -3.99 -18.70 -21.34
CA PRO A 13 -4.32 -17.30 -21.57
C PRO A 13 -3.08 -16.63 -22.17
N GLN A 14 -3.22 -16.08 -23.37
CA GLN A 14 -2.15 -15.29 -23.97
C GLN A 14 -1.92 -14.10 -23.05
N VAL A 15 -0.89 -14.19 -22.23
CA VAL A 15 -0.38 -13.04 -21.49
C VAL A 15 0.12 -12.08 -22.56
N VAL A 16 -0.70 -11.08 -22.88
CA VAL A 16 -0.33 -10.01 -23.79
C VAL A 16 0.86 -9.32 -23.15
N ARG A 17 2.03 -9.43 -23.78
CA ARG A 17 3.23 -8.76 -23.30
C ARG A 17 3.05 -7.28 -23.56
N GLU A 18 2.89 -6.51 -22.49
CA GLU A 18 2.89 -5.05 -22.57
C GLU A 18 4.24 -4.55 -23.10
N THR A 19 4.18 -3.49 -23.90
CA THR A 19 5.36 -2.69 -24.22
C THR A 19 5.76 -1.82 -23.03
N GLN A 20 7.00 -1.35 -23.00
CA GLN A 20 7.47 -0.47 -21.93
C GLN A 20 6.61 0.80 -21.78
N ARG A 21 6.14 1.35 -22.89
CA ARG A 21 5.25 2.53 -22.89
C ARG A 21 3.92 2.22 -22.22
N GLU A 22 3.26 1.15 -22.64
CA GLU A 22 1.97 0.73 -22.09
C GLU A 22 2.08 0.44 -20.60
N THR A 23 3.16 -0.23 -20.17
CA THR A 23 3.42 -0.50 -18.75
C THR A 23 3.57 0.80 -17.95
N ILE A 24 4.28 1.80 -18.47
CA ILE A 24 4.43 3.10 -17.78
C ILE A 24 3.09 3.82 -17.70
N GLU A 25 2.34 3.87 -18.80
CA GLU A 25 1.04 4.55 -18.84
C GLU A 25 0.03 3.89 -17.89
N ARG A 26 -0.01 2.55 -17.84
CA ARG A 26 -0.83 1.81 -16.89
C ARG A 26 -0.42 2.08 -15.44
N ALA A 27 0.87 1.97 -15.13
CA ALA A 27 1.38 2.20 -13.78
C ALA A 27 1.09 3.63 -13.28
N LEU A 28 1.24 4.63 -14.15
CA LEU A 28 0.87 6.01 -13.82
C LEU A 28 -0.63 6.16 -13.61
N GLY A 29 -1.46 5.47 -14.38
CA GLY A 29 -2.92 5.42 -14.16
C GLY A 29 -3.27 4.88 -12.77
N GLU A 30 -2.72 3.73 -12.41
CA GLU A 30 -2.95 3.09 -11.11
C GLU A 30 -2.50 3.99 -9.94
N ILE A 31 -1.31 4.59 -10.05
CA ILE A 31 -0.81 5.54 -9.04
C ILE A 31 -1.75 6.75 -8.90
N ASN A 32 -2.24 7.30 -10.01
CA ASN A 32 -3.15 8.45 -9.98
C ASN A 32 -4.49 8.10 -9.34
N GLU A 33 -5.04 6.91 -9.62
CA GLU A 33 -6.29 6.45 -9.00
C GLU A 33 -6.16 6.33 -7.48
N ILE A 34 -5.07 5.73 -7.00
CA ILE A 34 -4.81 5.55 -5.56
C ILE A 34 -4.57 6.91 -4.88
N THR A 35 -3.67 7.72 -5.44
CA THR A 35 -3.29 9.01 -4.82
C THR A 35 -4.41 10.05 -4.87
N ALA A 36 -5.34 9.94 -5.81
CA ALA A 36 -6.52 10.80 -5.87
C ALA A 36 -7.48 10.61 -4.68
N LEU A 37 -7.47 9.43 -4.04
CA LEU A 37 -8.32 9.11 -2.89
C LEU A 37 -7.70 9.54 -1.55
N MET A 38 -6.44 10.00 -1.55
CA MET A 38 -5.72 10.40 -0.34
C MET A 38 -5.97 11.87 0.01
N ASP A 39 -6.16 12.14 1.29
CA ASP A 39 -6.14 13.49 1.87
C ASP A 39 -5.39 13.45 3.22
N PRO A 40 -4.19 14.05 3.32
CA PRO A 40 -3.53 14.88 2.30
C PRO A 40 -2.89 14.06 1.17
N LYS A 41 -2.72 14.70 0.00
CA LYS A 41 -2.09 14.07 -1.17
C LYS A 41 -0.58 13.91 -0.99
N PRO A 42 0.01 12.79 -1.43
CA PRO A 42 1.46 12.58 -1.36
C PRO A 42 2.22 13.45 -2.37
N LYS A 43 3.52 13.69 -2.11
CA LYS A 43 4.42 14.38 -3.06
C LYS A 43 5.24 13.38 -3.85
N PHE A 44 5.50 13.71 -5.11
CA PHE A 44 6.39 12.94 -5.97
C PHE A 44 7.79 13.55 -5.98
N VAL A 45 8.80 12.74 -5.71
CA VAL A 45 10.21 13.12 -5.78
C VAL A 45 10.89 12.31 -6.89
N VAL A 46 11.64 13.01 -7.73
CA VAL A 46 12.46 12.40 -8.80
C VAL A 46 13.93 12.58 -8.43
N ASP A 47 14.64 11.49 -8.22
CA ASP A 47 16.09 11.53 -8.09
C ASP A 47 16.73 11.61 -9.50
N GLY A 48 17.29 12.76 -9.83
CA GLY A 48 17.93 13.00 -11.13
C GLY A 48 19.27 12.26 -11.33
N GLN A 49 19.87 11.70 -10.29
CA GLN A 49 21.11 10.93 -10.39
C GLN A 49 20.85 9.46 -10.72
N THR A 50 19.82 8.87 -10.11
CA THR A 50 19.50 7.45 -10.25
C THR A 50 18.31 7.18 -11.18
N GLY A 51 17.45 8.18 -11.39
CA GLY A 51 16.18 8.04 -12.11
C GLY A 51 15.08 7.39 -11.29
N HIS A 52 15.26 7.24 -9.96
CA HIS A 52 14.23 6.68 -9.08
C HIS A 52 13.10 7.67 -8.80
N LEU A 53 11.89 7.12 -8.69
CA LEU A 53 10.69 7.82 -8.26
C LEU A 53 10.38 7.42 -6.83
N GLU A 54 10.32 8.41 -5.94
CA GLU A 54 9.94 8.23 -4.54
C GLU A 54 8.63 8.97 -4.25
N LEU A 55 7.81 8.38 -3.40
CA LEU A 55 6.56 8.94 -2.91
C LEU A 55 6.71 9.33 -1.44
N ASP A 56 6.57 10.62 -1.16
CA ASP A 56 6.45 11.13 0.20
C ASP A 56 4.98 10.96 0.64
N LEU A 57 4.71 9.86 1.33
CA LEU A 57 3.37 9.45 1.78
C LEU A 57 2.98 10.19 3.07
N PRO A 58 1.67 10.41 3.31
CA PRO A 58 1.21 10.94 4.59
C PRO A 58 1.49 9.97 5.74
N ASP A 59 1.61 10.49 6.96
CA ASP A 59 1.92 9.71 8.17
C ASP A 59 0.93 8.57 8.43
N GLN A 60 -0.33 8.75 8.04
CA GLN A 60 -1.39 7.75 8.13
C GLN A 60 -2.09 7.64 6.78
N LEU A 61 -2.21 6.44 6.25
CA LEU A 61 -2.98 6.21 5.03
C LEU A 61 -4.49 6.16 5.32
N PRO A 62 -5.36 6.49 4.35
CA PRO A 62 -6.82 6.53 4.57
C PRO A 62 -7.43 5.19 4.99
N ASP A 63 -6.89 4.08 4.50
CA ASP A 63 -7.30 2.72 4.86
C ASP A 63 -6.86 2.35 6.28
N GLU A 64 -5.69 2.81 6.70
CA GLU A 64 -5.15 2.60 8.05
C GLU A 64 -5.92 3.39 9.11
N ALA A 65 -6.43 4.59 8.78
CA ALA A 65 -7.25 5.39 9.69
C ALA A 65 -8.61 4.71 10.02
N LEU A 66 -9.10 3.84 9.15
CA LEU A 66 -10.33 3.07 9.36
C LEU A 66 -10.09 1.76 10.13
N ALA A 67 -8.84 1.32 10.23
CA ALA A 67 -8.49 0.16 11.02
C ALA A 67 -8.58 0.51 12.51
N LEU A 68 -9.26 -0.33 13.29
CA LEU A 68 -9.15 -0.26 14.75
C LEU A 68 -7.68 -0.49 15.12
N PRO A 69 -7.14 0.24 16.12
CA PRO A 69 -5.80 -0.05 16.62
C PRO A 69 -5.74 -1.52 17.04
N SER A 70 -4.62 -2.15 16.75
CA SER A 70 -4.40 -3.54 17.12
C SER A 70 -4.57 -3.66 18.64
N PRO A 71 -5.21 -4.72 19.18
CA PRO A 71 -5.31 -4.91 20.63
C PRO A 71 -3.94 -5.07 21.33
N ALA A 72 -2.84 -5.17 20.56
CA ALA A 72 -1.48 -5.10 21.10
C ALA A 72 -0.99 -3.65 21.36
N ASP A 73 -1.65 -2.66 20.75
CA ASP A 73 -1.37 -1.23 20.89
C ASP A 73 -2.42 -0.59 21.81
N GLU A 74 -2.62 -1.15 23.01
CA GLU A 74 -3.36 -0.44 24.04
C GLU A 74 -2.55 0.81 24.44
N PRO A 75 -3.13 2.03 24.35
CA PRO A 75 -2.47 3.20 24.91
C PRO A 75 -2.35 2.97 26.42
N GLU A 76 -1.12 3.11 26.95
CA GLU A 76 -0.89 3.17 28.40
C GLU A 76 -1.83 4.23 28.98
N THR A 77 -2.93 3.74 29.56
CA THR A 77 -3.91 4.60 30.20
C THR A 77 -3.26 4.99 31.52
N ASP A 78 -2.82 6.25 31.60
CA ASP A 78 -2.26 6.87 32.80
C ASP A 78 -3.36 6.99 33.87
N GLU A 79 -3.75 5.86 34.46
CA GLU A 79 -4.69 5.80 35.57
C GLU A 79 -3.94 6.05 36.90
N ALA A 80 -4.15 7.26 37.40
CA ALA A 80 -4.36 7.59 38.81
C ALA A 80 -3.29 7.11 39.83
N LYS A 81 -2.42 8.04 40.23
CA LYS A 81 -1.79 8.01 41.56
C LYS A 81 -2.78 8.55 42.61
N PRO A 82 -3.37 7.73 43.51
CA PRO A 82 -3.99 8.29 44.70
C PRO A 82 -2.87 8.76 45.65
N ALA A 83 -2.92 10.02 46.04
CA ALA A 83 -2.10 10.56 47.11
C ALA A 83 -2.43 9.82 48.41
N ASN A 84 -1.43 9.17 49.02
CA ASN A 84 -1.56 8.59 50.36
C ASN A 84 -2.03 9.65 51.38
N PRO A 85 -2.91 9.31 52.33
CA PRO A 85 -3.27 10.22 53.40
C PRO A 85 -2.11 10.36 54.39
N VAL A 86 -1.87 11.60 54.81
CA VAL A 86 -0.91 11.99 55.85
C VAL A 86 -1.35 11.38 57.20
N PRO A 87 -0.50 10.65 57.95
CA PRO A 87 -0.82 10.26 59.31
C PRO A 87 -0.69 11.45 60.28
N ALA A 88 -1.62 11.48 61.24
CA ALA A 88 -1.80 12.51 62.27
C ALA A 88 -0.64 12.61 63.29
#